data_AF-A0A672K9M1-F1
#
_entry.id   AF-A0A672K9M1-F1
#
_cell.length_a   1.000
_cell.length_b   1.000
_cell.length_c   1.000
_cell.angle_alpha   90.00
_cell.angle_beta   90.00
_cell.angle_gamma   90.00
#
_symmetry.space_group_name_H-M   'P 1'
#
loop_
_entity.id
_entity.type
_entity.pdbx_description
1 polymer ?
#
loop_
_entity_poly.entity_id
_entity_poly.type
_entity_poly.pdbx_seq_one_letter_code
_entity_poly.pdbx_strand_id
1 'polypeptide(L)'
;MSNFGYHKQLGKYEDIDEDELLASLTNEEIQELEKVMAEIEPDMNIPTGLRQEDQTAKQPTGTFCREALLKYWENETHRLLELGDKVVSSFIKGLKMSLNLELSLKCL
;
A
#
# COMPACT_ATOMS: atom_id res chain seq x y z
N MET A 1 -18.88 7.26 -12.35
CA MET A 1 -18.60 5.92 -11.78
C MET A 1 -17.37 5.39 -12.49
N SER A 2 -16.31 5.09 -11.74
CA SER A 2 -15.01 4.68 -12.25
C SER A 2 -15.14 3.35 -13.00
N ASN A 3 -15.04 3.41 -14.32
CA ASN A 3 -15.12 2.26 -15.21
C ASN A 3 -13.81 1.47 -15.12
N PHE A 4 -13.72 0.61 -14.11
CA PHE A 4 -12.59 -0.28 -13.89
C PHE A 4 -12.40 -1.14 -15.17
N GLY A 5 -11.17 -1.24 -15.68
CA GLY A 5 -10.88 -1.78 -17.02
C GLY A 5 -11.40 -3.19 -17.32
N TYR A 6 -11.84 -3.92 -16.30
CA TYR A 6 -12.50 -5.22 -16.38
C TYR A 6 -13.85 -5.14 -17.11
N HIS A 7 -14.63 -4.08 -16.92
CA HIS A 7 -15.93 -3.93 -17.57
C HIS A 7 -15.82 -3.79 -19.10
N LYS A 8 -14.69 -3.29 -19.62
CA LYS A 8 -14.46 -3.19 -21.08
C LYS A 8 -14.25 -4.56 -21.75
N GLN A 9 -13.87 -5.59 -21.01
CA GLN A 9 -13.60 -6.92 -21.56
C GLN A 9 -14.84 -7.82 -21.52
N LEU A 10 -15.86 -7.45 -20.72
CA LEU A 10 -17.10 -8.22 -20.54
C LEU A 10 -18.06 -8.11 -21.72
N GLY A 11 -17.93 -7.10 -22.57
CA GLY A 11 -18.79 -6.94 -23.76
C GLY A 11 -18.73 -8.09 -24.77
N LYS A 12 -17.77 -9.02 -24.63
CA LYS A 12 -17.73 -10.26 -25.43
C LYS A 12 -18.76 -11.30 -25.00
N TYR A 13 -19.30 -11.15 -23.78
CA TYR A 13 -20.21 -12.10 -23.15
C TYR A 13 -21.63 -11.53 -22.99
N GLU A 14 -21.86 -10.25 -23.29
CA GLU A 14 -23.16 -9.58 -23.13
C GLU A 14 -24.26 -10.15 -24.06
N ASP A 15 -23.89 -10.70 -25.22
CA ASP A 15 -24.83 -11.22 -26.22
C ASP A 15 -25.02 -12.74 -26.15
N ILE A 16 -24.46 -13.43 -25.15
CA ILE A 16 -24.59 -14.87 -25.00
C ILE A 16 -25.89 -15.18 -24.25
N ASP A 17 -26.71 -16.09 -24.79
CA ASP A 17 -27.89 -16.61 -24.10
C ASP A 17 -27.48 -17.62 -23.03
N GLU A 18 -27.58 -17.22 -21.76
CA GLU A 18 -27.20 -18.04 -20.61
C GLU A 18 -28.12 -19.27 -20.46
N ASP A 19 -29.41 -19.16 -20.76
CA ASP A 19 -30.38 -20.24 -20.60
C ASP A 19 -30.14 -21.34 -21.66
N GLU A 20 -29.86 -20.95 -22.91
CA GLU A 20 -29.51 -21.89 -23.98
C GLU A 20 -28.19 -22.62 -23.68
N LEU A 21 -27.19 -21.90 -23.18
CA LEU A 21 -25.89 -22.47 -22.80
C LEU A 21 -26.06 -23.52 -21.69
N LEU A 22 -26.83 -23.22 -20.65
CA LEU A 22 -27.09 -24.15 -19.55
C LEU A 22 -27.91 -25.37 -20.00
N ALA A 23 -28.87 -25.17 -20.90
CA ALA A 23 -29.68 -26.27 -21.45
C ALA A 23 -28.86 -27.26 -22.31
N SER A 24 -27.71 -26.83 -22.83
CA SER A 24 -26.83 -27.68 -23.64
C SER A 24 -25.98 -28.66 -22.81
N LEU A 25 -25.89 -28.46 -21.48
CA LEU A 25 -25.13 -29.28 -20.56
C LEU A 25 -25.87 -30.58 -20.22
N THR A 26 -25.11 -31.64 -19.97
CA THR A 26 -25.64 -32.89 -19.42
C THR A 26 -25.90 -32.78 -17.92
N ASN A 27 -26.70 -33.70 -17.35
CA ASN A 27 -27.00 -33.69 -15.91
C ASN A 27 -25.73 -33.84 -15.05
N GLU A 28 -24.77 -34.64 -15.51
CA GLU A 28 -23.49 -34.83 -14.85
C GLU A 28 -22.65 -33.55 -14.87
N GLU A 29 -22.65 -32.81 -15.98
CA GLU A 29 -21.95 -31.53 -16.09
C GLU A 29 -22.60 -30.45 -15.24
N ILE A 30 -23.93 -30.43 -15.13
CA ILE A 30 -24.66 -29.53 -14.23
C ILE A 30 -24.30 -29.82 -12.77
N GLN A 31 -24.20 -31.09 -12.37
CA GLN A 31 -23.80 -31.46 -11.00
C GLN A 31 -22.36 -31.02 -10.68
N GLU A 32 -21.42 -31.18 -11.62
CA GLU A 32 -20.05 -30.69 -11.40
C GLU A 32 -20.01 -29.17 -11.37
N LEU A 33 -20.83 -28.48 -12.18
CA LEU A 33 -20.96 -27.02 -12.16
C LEU A 33 -21.46 -26.51 -10.80
N GLU A 34 -22.53 -27.09 -10.26
CA GLU A 34 -23.06 -26.76 -8.93
C GLU A 34 -22.00 -26.96 -7.83
N LYS A 35 -21.23 -28.05 -7.91
CA LYS A 35 -20.15 -28.33 -6.96
C LYS A 35 -19.03 -27.29 -7.04
N VAL A 36 -18.57 -26.94 -8.24
CA VAL A 36 -17.53 -25.93 -8.43
C VAL A 36 -18.01 -24.55 -7.96
N MET A 37 -19.27 -24.20 -8.21
CA MET A 37 -19.86 -22.95 -7.70
C MET A 37 -19.85 -22.91 -6.17
N ALA A 38 -20.23 -24.00 -5.51
CA ALA A 38 -20.22 -24.10 -4.06
C ALA A 38 -18.81 -24.01 -3.44
N GLU A 39 -17.77 -24.44 -4.16
CA GLU A 39 -16.37 -24.30 -3.73
C GLU A 39 -15.83 -22.87 -3.89
N ILE A 40 -16.28 -22.14 -4.92
CA ILE A 40 -15.83 -20.77 -5.22
C ILE A 40 -16.58 -19.73 -4.39
N GLU A 41 -17.82 -20.01 -3.99
CA GLU A 41 -18.61 -19.10 -3.16
C GLU A 41 -17.91 -18.84 -1.82
N PRO A 42 -17.60 -17.57 -1.50
CA PRO A 42 -16.89 -17.28 -0.27
C PRO A 42 -17.87 -17.39 0.92
N ASP A 43 -17.46 -18.08 2.00
CA ASP A 43 -18.31 -18.30 3.18
C ASP A 43 -18.87 -16.99 3.74
N MET A 44 -20.20 -16.86 3.70
CA MET A 44 -20.92 -15.66 4.09
C MET A 44 -20.78 -15.30 5.58
N ASN A 45 -20.39 -16.26 6.42
CA ASN A 45 -20.15 -16.06 7.84
C ASN A 45 -18.79 -15.42 8.15
N ILE A 46 -17.86 -15.39 7.19
CA ILE A 46 -16.53 -14.81 7.35
C ILE A 46 -16.58 -13.32 6.98
N PRO A 47 -16.13 -12.39 7.84
CA PRO A 47 -15.99 -10.99 7.49
C PRO A 47 -15.14 -10.79 6.22
N THR A 48 -15.50 -9.85 5.36
CA THR A 48 -14.84 -9.65 4.05
C THR A 48 -13.32 -9.55 4.13
N GLY A 49 -12.79 -8.88 5.16
CA GLY A 49 -11.33 -8.74 5.36
C GLY A 49 -10.61 -10.03 5.73
N LEU A 50 -11.33 -11.04 6.24
CA LEU A 50 -10.78 -12.36 6.60
C LEU A 50 -10.95 -13.40 5.49
N ARG A 51 -11.67 -13.07 4.41
CA ARG A 51 -11.75 -13.90 3.20
C ARG A 51 -10.53 -13.74 2.31
N GLN A 52 -9.76 -12.68 2.52
CA GLN A 52 -8.62 -12.35 1.69
C GLN A 52 -7.42 -13.18 2.12
N GLU A 53 -6.81 -13.88 1.17
CA GLU A 53 -5.55 -14.58 1.38
C GLU A 53 -4.44 -13.63 1.88
N ASP A 54 -3.51 -14.20 2.65
CA ASP A 54 -2.36 -13.45 3.18
C ASP A 54 -1.51 -12.89 2.03
N GLN A 55 -1.47 -11.57 1.91
CA GLN A 55 -0.71 -10.88 0.85
C GLN A 55 0.81 -10.89 1.08
N THR A 56 1.28 -11.53 2.15
CA THR A 56 2.70 -11.58 2.48
C THR A 56 3.08 -12.91 3.10
N ALA A 57 4.17 -13.50 2.60
CA ALA A 57 4.83 -14.64 3.22
C ALA A 57 5.73 -14.22 4.40
N LYS A 58 5.82 -12.93 4.71
CA LYS A 58 6.62 -12.45 5.84
C LYS A 58 5.92 -12.82 7.13
N GLN A 59 6.62 -13.57 7.97
CA GLN A 59 6.18 -13.82 9.33
C GLN A 59 6.00 -12.48 10.07
N PRO A 60 4.99 -12.35 10.95
CA PRO A 60 4.79 -11.15 11.75
C PRO A 60 6.10 -10.77 12.42
N THR A 61 6.59 -9.55 12.17
CA THR A 61 7.92 -9.09 12.65
C THR A 61 7.97 -8.93 14.18
N GLY A 62 6.86 -9.19 14.88
CA GLY A 62 6.73 -9.16 16.33
C GLY A 62 5.34 -8.68 16.72
N THR A 63 5.06 -8.66 18.03
CA THR A 63 3.84 -8.04 18.56
C THR A 63 3.96 -6.52 18.49
N PHE A 64 2.86 -5.86 18.15
CA PHE A 64 2.81 -4.39 18.15
C PHE A 64 3.00 -3.86 19.59
N CYS A 65 4.04 -3.05 19.81
CA CYS A 65 4.28 -2.37 21.09
C CYS A 65 4.14 -0.85 20.91
N ARG A 66 3.02 -0.31 21.41
CA ARG A 66 2.69 1.13 21.29
C ARG A 66 3.76 2.03 21.90
N GLU A 67 4.30 1.66 23.06
CA GLU A 67 5.32 2.44 23.77
C GLU A 67 6.62 2.53 22.99
N ALA A 68 7.05 1.41 22.37
CA ALA A 68 8.24 1.36 21.54
C ALA A 68 8.08 2.24 20.28
N LEU A 69 6.90 2.25 19.65
CA LEU A 69 6.62 3.09 18.50
C LEU A 69 6.66 4.58 18.85
N LEU A 70 6.01 4.99 19.94
CA LEU A 70 6.01 6.39 20.36
C LEU A 70 7.43 6.87 20.70
N LYS A 71 8.19 6.08 21.46
CA LYS A 71 9.59 6.39 21.77
C LYS A 71 10.45 6.51 20.52
N TYR A 72 10.24 5.65 19.52
CA TYR A 72 10.94 5.75 18.24
C TYR A 72 10.62 7.08 17.53
N TRP A 73 9.35 7.48 17.46
CA TRP A 73 8.95 8.75 16.85
C TRP A 73 9.46 9.97 17.60
N GLU A 74 9.44 9.97 18.93
CA GLU A 74 10.04 11.02 19.74
C GLU A 74 11.54 11.16 19.42
N ASN A 75 12.28 10.05 19.44
CA ASN A 75 13.71 10.03 19.13
C ASN A 75 14.00 10.51 17.70
N GLU A 76 13.24 10.05 16.71
CA GLU A 76 13.45 10.44 15.31
C GLU A 76 13.13 11.93 15.11
N THR A 77 12.08 12.45 15.77
CA THR A 77 11.75 13.88 15.73
C THR A 77 12.87 14.72 16.36
N HIS A 78 13.39 14.31 17.52
CA HIS A 78 14.54 14.97 18.14
C HIS A 78 15.78 14.94 17.24
N ARG A 79 16.09 13.81 16.60
CA ARG A 79 17.21 13.65 15.67
C ARG A 79 17.10 14.62 14.49
N LEU A 80 15.91 14.76 13.91
CA LEU A 80 15.67 15.66 12.77
C LEU A 80 15.81 17.13 13.17
N LEU A 81 15.32 17.53 14.35
CA LEU A 81 15.49 18.88 14.88
C LEU A 81 16.97 19.22 15.09
N GLU A 82 17.73 18.34 15.75
CA GLU A 82 19.17 18.54 15.94
C GLU A 82 19.92 18.64 14.61
N LEU A 83 19.54 17.83 13.62
CA LEU A 83 20.16 17.88 12.30
C LEU A 83 19.88 19.23 11.62
N GLY A 84 18.64 19.73 11.72
CA GLY A 84 18.26 21.06 11.25
C GLY A 84 19.11 22.16 11.88
N ASP A 85 19.25 22.16 13.20
CA ASP A 85 20.06 23.14 13.93
C ASP A 85 21.54 23.09 13.54
N LYS A 86 22.10 21.88 13.37
CA LYS A 86 23.49 21.67 12.92
C LYS A 86 23.71 22.22 11.51
N VAL A 87 22.73 22.05 10.61
CA VAL A 87 22.79 22.59 9.24
C VAL A 87 22.74 24.12 9.24
N VAL A 88 21.81 24.72 9.98
CA VAL A 88 21.69 26.19 10.10
C VAL A 88 22.94 26.80 10.70
N SER A 89 23.47 26.21 11.78
CA SER A 89 24.70 26.66 12.44
C SER A 89 25.91 26.61 11.48
N SER A 90 26.04 25.53 10.71
CA SER A 90 27.11 25.38 9.72
C SER A 90 27.02 26.42 8.60
N PHE A 91 25.80 26.72 8.13
CA PHE A 91 25.55 27.74 7.12
C PHE A 91 25.89 29.15 7.62
N ILE A 92 25.44 29.52 8.83
CA ILE A 92 25.76 30.82 9.46
C ILE A 92 27.27 30.97 9.66
N LYS A 93 27.95 29.90 10.09
CA LYS A 93 29.40 29.90 10.26
C LYS A 93 30.12 30.13 8.92
N GLY A 94 29.63 29.51 7.84
CA GLY A 94 30.12 29.72 6.48
C GLY A 94 29.96 31.18 6.03
N LEU A 95 28.77 31.75 6.17
CA LEU A 95 28.51 33.16 5.84
C LEU A 95 29.42 34.12 6.61
N LYS A 96 29.58 33.92 7.92
CA LYS A 96 30.49 34.73 8.75
C LYS A 96 31.93 34.64 8.26
N MET A 97 32.39 33.46 7.86
CA MET A 97 33.74 33.27 7.34
C MET A 97 33.95 34.02 6.02
N SER A 98 32.99 33.94 5.10
CA SER A 98 33.02 34.66 3.82
C SER A 98 33.04 36.19 4.01
N LEU A 99 32.19 36.71 4.89
CA LEU A 99 32.16 38.15 5.23
C LEU A 99 33.48 38.63 5.84
N ASN A 100 34.08 37.85 6.75
CA ASN A 100 35.37 38.19 7.36
C ASN A 100 36.51 38.21 6.34
N LEU A 101 36.51 37.27 5.39
CA LEU A 101 37.50 37.23 4.31
C LEU A 101 37.36 38.43 3.37
N GLU A 102 36.12 38.80 2.99
CA GLU A 102 35.85 39.99 2.19
C GLU A 102 36.27 41.28 2.89
N LEU A 103 36.02 41.41 4.20
CA LEU A 103 36.50 42.57 4.98
C LEU A 103 38.03 42.62 5.01
N SER A 104 38.69 41.48 5.23
CA SER A 104 40.15 41.41 5.27
C SER A 104 40.78 41.79 3.93
N LEU A 105 40.16 41.43 2.81
CA LEU A 105 40.62 41.77 1.46
C LEU A 105 40.43 43.27 1.12
N LYS A 106 39.43 43.93 1.73
CA LYS A 106 39.17 45.37 1.53
C LYS A 106 40.07 46.29 2.37
N CYS A 107 40.74 45.74 3.39
CA CYS A 107 41.66 46.47 4.26
C CYS A 107 43.12 46.44 3.79
N LEU A 108 43.41 45.80 2.65
CA LEU A 108 44.70 45.77 1.94
C LEU A 108 44.67 46.75 0.76
#